data_AF-A0A535GAK5-F1
#
_entry.id   AF-A0A535GAK5-F1
#
_cell.length_a   1.000
_cell.length_b   1.000
_cell.length_c   1.000
_cell.angle_alpha   90.00
_cell.angle_beta   90.00
_cell.angle_gamma   90.00
#
_symmetry.space_group_name_H-M   'P 1'
#
loop_
_entity.id
_entity.type
_entity.pdbx_description
1 polymer ?
#
loop_
_entity_poly.entity_id
_entity_poly.type
_entity_poly.pdbx_seq_one_letter_code
_entity_poly.pdbx_strand_id
1 'polypeptide(L)'
;RLQRFVLDAQARGSIHAAHDRAEGGLAIALAELALRDGIGMKVTLPAVRGIDKRVALFGEAPSGIVLVVAAKDADAVRALAGERDVPVWTLGTIGGDLLEIAPVLGMPIASLREAHGHGLARALGREA
;
A
#
# COMPACT_ATOMS: atom_id res chain seq x y z
N ARG A 1 5.08 -0.46 19.02
CA ARG A 1 6.19 -1.20 18.37
C ARG A 1 6.33 -0.82 16.90
N LEU A 2 5.28 -0.99 16.10
CA LEU A 2 5.21 -0.58 14.69
C LEU A 2 5.69 0.87 14.43
N GLN A 3 5.13 1.86 15.14
CA GLN A 3 5.51 3.27 14.95
C GLN A 3 7.02 3.52 15.17
N ARG A 4 7.61 2.94 16.24
CA ARG A 4 9.06 3.05 16.48
C ARG A 4 9.88 2.40 15.39
N PHE A 5 9.47 1.23 14.89
CA PHE A 5 10.11 0.58 13.75
C PHE A 5 10.12 1.49 12.51
N VAL A 6 8.99 2.11 12.18
CA VAL A 6 8.91 3.03 11.03
C VAL A 6 9.80 4.25 11.22
N LEU A 7 9.81 4.84 12.42
CA LEU A 7 10.70 5.97 12.74
C LEU A 7 12.18 5.57 12.65
N ASP A 8 12.57 4.43 13.20
CA ASP A 8 13.95 3.91 13.14
C ASP A 8 14.37 3.62 11.67
N ALA A 9 13.48 3.06 10.85
CA ALA A 9 13.73 2.80 9.44
C ALA A 9 13.85 4.10 8.62
N GLN A 10 13.02 5.10 8.92
CA GLN A 10 13.09 6.40 8.26
C GLN A 10 14.35 7.18 8.64
N ALA A 11 14.77 7.12 9.91
CA ALA A 11 16.01 7.74 10.37
C ALA A 11 17.26 7.19 9.66
N ARG A 12 17.19 5.96 9.13
CA ARG A 12 18.25 5.33 8.33
C ARG A 12 18.17 5.68 6.83
N GLY A 13 17.16 6.44 6.41
CA GLY A 13 16.95 6.85 5.02
C GLY A 13 16.44 5.72 4.10
N SER A 14 15.87 4.65 4.67
CA SER A 14 15.49 3.45 3.91
C SER A 14 14.07 3.49 3.34
N ILE A 15 13.23 4.45 3.77
CA ILE A 15 11.83 4.57 3.37
C ILE A 15 11.67 5.74 2.37
N HIS A 16 11.07 5.47 1.22
CA HIS A 16 10.66 6.47 0.23
C HIS A 16 9.24 6.99 0.48
N ALA A 17 8.34 6.10 0.90
CA ALA A 17 6.97 6.45 1.25
C ALA A 17 6.42 5.49 2.31
N ALA A 18 5.50 5.99 3.13
CA ALA A 18 4.76 5.21 4.10
C ALA A 18 3.29 5.64 4.06
N HIS A 19 2.38 4.68 4.12
CA HIS A 19 0.94 4.92 4.18
C HIS A 19 0.30 3.95 5.17
N ASP A 20 -0.54 4.44 6.06
CA ASP A 20 -1.27 3.56 6.97
C ASP A 20 -2.38 2.81 6.24
N ARG A 21 -2.68 1.61 6.75
CA ARG A 21 -3.83 0.82 6.33
C ARG A 21 -4.98 1.12 7.28
N ALA A 22 -5.85 2.05 6.87
CA ALA A 22 -7.01 2.49 7.63
C ALA A 22 -8.31 2.16 6.87
N GLU A 23 -9.14 3.17 6.62
CA GLU A 23 -10.42 3.07 5.93
C GLU A 23 -10.24 2.51 4.51
N GLY A 24 -11.10 1.56 4.12
CA GLY A 24 -11.01 0.90 2.82
C GLY A 24 -9.85 -0.09 2.66
N GLY A 25 -9.00 -0.26 3.67
CA GLY A 25 -8.03 -1.36 3.76
C GLY A 25 -6.78 -1.23 2.87
N LEU A 26 -6.16 -2.37 2.56
CA LEU A 26 -4.89 -2.45 1.82
C LEU A 26 -5.02 -1.95 0.39
N ALA A 27 -6.14 -2.24 -0.28
CA ALA A 27 -6.35 -1.82 -1.67
C ALA A 27 -6.35 -0.30 -1.81
N ILE A 28 -7.01 0.41 -0.90
CA ILE A 28 -7.06 1.88 -0.90
C ILE A 28 -5.70 2.46 -0.54
N ALA A 29 -5.02 1.96 0.50
CA ALA A 29 -3.68 2.44 0.84
C ALA A 29 -2.67 2.30 -0.32
N LEU A 30 -2.74 1.21 -1.10
CA LEU A 30 -1.92 1.03 -2.30
C LEU A 30 -2.33 1.99 -3.43
N ALA A 31 -3.65 2.22 -3.61
CA ALA A 31 -4.15 3.14 -4.61
C ALA A 31 -3.74 4.59 -4.32
N GLU A 32 -3.83 5.03 -3.06
CA GLU A 32 -3.43 6.37 -2.62
C GLU A 32 -1.92 6.58 -2.77
N LEU A 33 -1.11 5.57 -2.42
CA LEU A 33 0.34 5.60 -2.69
C LEU A 33 0.63 5.75 -4.19
N ALA A 34 -0.06 4.99 -5.04
CA ALA A 34 0.14 5.06 -6.47
C ALA A 34 -0.33 6.41 -7.06
N LEU A 35 -1.43 6.96 -6.55
CA LEU A 35 -1.99 8.25 -7.00
C LEU A 35 -1.13 9.44 -6.62
N ARG A 36 -0.49 9.40 -5.45
CA ARG A 36 0.36 10.48 -4.91
C ARG A 36 1.43 10.92 -5.91
N ASP A 37 2.19 9.97 -6.44
CA ASP A 37 3.28 10.24 -7.38
C ASP A 37 2.95 9.80 -8.83
N GLY A 38 1.77 9.23 -9.06
CA GLY A 38 1.36 8.73 -10.38
C GLY A 38 2.12 7.49 -10.84
N ILE A 39 2.68 6.71 -9.92
CA ILE A 39 3.51 5.53 -10.20
C ILE A 39 2.72 4.27 -9.87
N GLY A 40 2.63 3.35 -10.85
CA GLY A 40 2.00 2.04 -10.70
C GLY A 40 2.71 1.12 -9.70
N MET A 41 2.11 -0.04 -9.45
CA MET A 41 2.66 -1.06 -8.58
C MET A 41 2.26 -2.45 -9.06
N LYS A 42 3.17 -3.41 -8.95
CA LYS A 42 2.87 -4.83 -9.09
C LYS A 42 3.02 -5.50 -7.74
N VAL A 43 1.89 -5.91 -7.15
CA VAL A 43 1.85 -6.56 -5.85
C VAL A 43 1.15 -7.90 -5.93
N THR A 44 1.57 -8.83 -5.09
CA THR A 44 0.96 -10.14 -4.93
C THR A 44 0.49 -10.27 -3.50
N LEU A 45 -0.79 -10.60 -3.31
CA LEU A 45 -1.31 -10.82 -1.97
C LEU A 45 -0.69 -12.09 -1.36
N PRO A 46 -0.17 -12.04 -0.13
CA PRO A 46 0.28 -13.23 0.55
C PRO A 46 -0.89 -14.22 0.70
N ALA A 47 -0.63 -15.49 0.42
CA ALA A 47 -1.63 -16.54 0.56
C ALA A 47 -1.90 -16.80 2.05
N VAL A 48 -2.95 -16.17 2.61
CA VAL A 48 -3.39 -16.43 3.98
C VAL A 48 -4.54 -17.43 3.96
N ARG A 49 -4.29 -18.63 4.50
CA ARG A 49 -5.28 -19.72 4.52
C ARG A 49 -6.54 -19.27 5.28
N GLY A 50 -7.71 -19.47 4.65
CA GLY A 50 -9.00 -19.19 5.26
C GLY A 50 -9.43 -17.71 5.23
N ILE A 51 -8.63 -16.82 4.64
CA ILE A 51 -9.02 -15.42 4.45
C ILE A 51 -9.50 -15.19 3.01
N ASP A 52 -10.71 -14.65 2.88
CA ASP A 52 -11.25 -14.22 1.59
C ASP A 52 -10.44 -13.04 1.02
N LYS A 53 -10.16 -13.05 -0.28
CA LYS A 53 -9.33 -12.02 -0.93
C LYS A 53 -9.92 -10.61 -0.79
N ARG A 54 -11.25 -10.46 -0.73
CA ARG A 54 -11.90 -9.16 -0.49
C ARG A 54 -11.64 -8.68 0.93
N VAL A 55 -11.63 -9.58 1.91
CA VAL A 55 -11.28 -9.24 3.30
C VAL A 55 -9.80 -8.89 3.41
N ALA A 56 -8.92 -9.58 2.69
CA ALA A 56 -7.51 -9.22 2.65
C ALA A 56 -7.28 -7.81 2.07
N LEU A 57 -8.09 -7.41 1.08
CA LEU A 57 -7.96 -6.14 0.38
C LEU A 57 -8.65 -4.97 1.05
N PHE A 58 -9.92 -5.14 1.42
CA PHE A 58 -10.79 -4.09 1.91
C PHE A 58 -11.12 -4.21 3.40
N GLY A 59 -10.66 -5.29 4.05
CA GLY A 59 -10.83 -5.45 5.49
C GLY A 59 -9.97 -4.43 6.24
N GLU A 60 -10.62 -3.68 7.10
CA GLU A 60 -10.00 -2.69 7.97
C GLU A 60 -9.47 -3.38 9.23
N ALA A 61 -8.24 -3.07 9.61
CA ALA A 61 -7.72 -3.49 10.91
C ALA A 61 -6.70 -2.47 11.40
N PRO A 62 -6.64 -2.23 12.72
CA PRO A 62 -5.69 -1.29 13.28
C PRO A 62 -4.25 -1.76 13.08
N SER A 63 -3.31 -0.82 13.10
CA SER A 63 -1.86 -1.10 13.19
C SER A 63 -1.25 -1.81 11.96
N GLY A 64 -1.59 -1.38 10.75
CA GLY A 64 -0.90 -1.76 9.51
C GLY A 64 -0.33 -0.54 8.78
N ILE A 65 0.88 -0.66 8.20
CA ILE A 65 1.51 0.39 7.40
C ILE A 65 2.13 -0.27 6.15
N VAL A 66 1.85 0.28 4.98
CA VAL A 66 2.53 -0.03 3.72
C VAL A 66 3.76 0.85 3.61
N LEU A 67 4.92 0.23 3.41
CA LEU A 67 6.20 0.93 3.22
C LEU A 67 6.70 0.72 1.80
N VAL A 68 7.11 1.81 1.16
CA VAL A 68 7.91 1.80 -0.07
C VAL A 68 9.36 2.01 0.34
N VAL A 69 10.21 1.04 0.07
CA VAL A 69 11.62 1.04 0.45
C VAL A 69 12.52 0.90 -0.77
N ALA A 70 13.74 1.42 -0.70
CA ALA A 70 14.72 1.17 -1.76
C ALA A 70 15.06 -0.33 -1.81
N ALA A 71 15.20 -0.89 -3.01
CA ALA A 71 15.50 -2.32 -3.18
C ALA A 71 16.79 -2.74 -2.43
N LYS A 72 17.81 -1.88 -2.45
CA LYS A 72 19.08 -2.07 -1.73
C LYS A 72 18.94 -2.13 -0.20
N ASP A 73 17.89 -1.51 0.35
CA ASP A 73 17.67 -1.40 1.80
C ASP A 73 16.62 -2.41 2.31
N ALA A 74 16.00 -3.18 1.43
CA ALA A 74 14.90 -4.08 1.77
C ALA A 74 15.29 -5.14 2.82
N ASP A 75 16.49 -5.72 2.73
CA ASP A 75 16.98 -6.68 3.71
C ASP A 75 17.27 -6.04 5.07
N ALA A 76 17.84 -4.83 5.08
CA ALA A 76 18.10 -4.09 6.31
C ALA A 76 16.80 -3.73 7.05
N VAL A 77 15.77 -3.31 6.29
CA VAL A 77 14.43 -3.02 6.85
C VAL A 77 13.81 -4.29 7.43
N ARG A 78 13.92 -5.45 6.75
CA ARG A 78 13.43 -6.73 7.27
C ARG A 78 14.15 -7.16 8.56
N ALA A 79 15.47 -7.00 8.61
CA ALA A 79 16.26 -7.31 9.81
C ALA A 79 15.83 -6.44 11.00
N LEU A 80 15.70 -5.12 10.78
CA LEU A 80 15.22 -4.18 11.80
C LEU A 80 13.80 -4.51 12.27
N ALA A 81 12.92 -4.94 11.36
CA ALA A 81 11.59 -5.40 11.74
C ALA A 81 11.65 -6.61 12.68
N GLY A 82 12.52 -7.58 12.38
CA GLY A 82 12.80 -8.75 13.23
C GLY A 82 13.31 -8.37 14.62
N GLU A 83 14.26 -7.44 14.71
CA GLU A 83 14.77 -6.91 15.99
C GLU A 83 13.67 -6.22 16.83
N ARG A 84 12.64 -5.69 16.18
CA ARG A 84 11.49 -5.01 16.80
C ARG A 84 10.26 -5.91 16.93
N ASP A 85 10.39 -7.20 16.59
CA ASP A 85 9.34 -8.23 16.57
C ASP A 85 8.16 -7.89 15.62
N VAL A 86 8.35 -6.96 14.67
CA VAL A 86 7.28 -6.45 13.80
C VAL A 86 7.11 -7.39 12.60
N PRO A 87 5.92 -8.00 12.41
CA PRO A 87 5.66 -8.81 11.22
C PRO A 87 5.70 -7.95 9.96
N VAL A 88 6.41 -8.42 8.94
CA VAL A 88 6.55 -7.74 7.65
C VAL A 88 6.36 -8.73 6.50
N TRP A 89 5.76 -8.26 5.42
CA TRP A 89 5.56 -9.02 4.19
C TRP A 89 5.99 -8.18 3.00
N THR A 90 6.76 -8.78 2.08
CA THR A 90 7.04 -8.16 0.80
C THR A 90 5.83 -8.36 -0.11
N LEU A 91 5.17 -7.26 -0.47
CA LEU A 91 4.02 -7.30 -1.38
C LEU A 91 4.43 -7.31 -2.85
N GLY A 92 5.48 -6.58 -3.22
CA GLY A 92 5.93 -6.50 -4.60
C GLY A 92 6.80 -5.27 -4.87
N THR A 93 6.62 -4.67 -6.05
CA THR A 93 7.48 -3.59 -6.57
C THR A 93 6.65 -2.43 -7.12
N ILE A 94 7.25 -1.25 -7.14
CA ILE A 94 6.67 -0.03 -7.73
C ILE A 94 7.17 0.16 -9.16
N GLY A 95 6.37 0.79 -10.02
CA GLY A 95 6.73 1.13 -11.40
C GLY A 95 5.57 1.01 -12.38
N GLY A 96 5.73 1.63 -13.55
CA GLY A 96 4.72 1.64 -14.61
C GLY A 96 3.53 2.55 -14.30
N ASP A 97 2.41 2.29 -14.97
CA ASP A 97 1.17 3.09 -14.95
C ASP A 97 -0.07 2.24 -14.56
N LEU A 98 0.17 1.04 -14.02
CA LEU A 98 -0.84 0.08 -13.60
C LEU A 98 -0.69 -0.25 -12.11
N LEU A 99 -1.79 -0.19 -11.35
CA LEU A 99 -1.90 -0.85 -10.05
C LEU A 99 -2.40 -2.28 -10.27
N GLU A 100 -1.50 -3.24 -10.21
CA GLU A 100 -1.77 -4.67 -10.30
C GLU A 100 -1.68 -5.31 -8.92
N ILE A 101 -2.77 -5.95 -8.50
CA ILE A 101 -2.86 -6.72 -7.26
C ILE A 101 -3.21 -8.15 -7.64
N ALA A 102 -2.20 -8.98 -7.87
CA ALA A 102 -2.39 -10.35 -8.30
C ALA A 102 -2.92 -11.25 -7.16
N PRO A 103 -3.83 -12.20 -7.46
CA PRO A 103 -4.49 -12.46 -8.74
C PRO A 103 -5.89 -11.81 -8.84
N VAL A 104 -6.11 -10.65 -8.21
CA VAL A 104 -7.45 -10.10 -7.98
C VAL A 104 -7.83 -9.04 -9.01
N LEU A 105 -6.99 -8.04 -9.22
CA LEU A 105 -7.33 -6.89 -10.07
C LEU A 105 -6.10 -6.26 -10.70
N GLY A 106 -6.34 -5.50 -11.77
CA GLY A 106 -5.38 -4.58 -12.37
C GLY A 106 -6.14 -3.34 -12.84
N MET A 107 -5.67 -2.14 -12.47
CA MET A 107 -6.31 -0.89 -12.85
C MET A 107 -5.28 0.17 -13.25
N PRO A 108 -5.46 0.86 -14.40
CA PRO A 108 -4.59 1.97 -14.76
C PRO A 108 -4.66 3.09 -13.71
N ILE A 109 -3.53 3.72 -13.42
CA ILE A 109 -3.48 4.85 -12.49
C ILE A 109 -4.36 6.01 -12.97
N ALA A 110 -4.52 6.17 -14.29
CA ALA A 110 -5.45 7.15 -14.87
C ALA A 110 -6.91 6.91 -14.44
N SER A 111 -7.37 5.65 -14.44
CA SER A 111 -8.72 5.28 -14.01
C SER A 111 -8.91 5.50 -12.51
N LEU A 112 -7.91 5.19 -11.69
CA LEU A 112 -7.93 5.49 -10.26
C LEU A 112 -8.03 6.99 -10.00
N ARG A 113 -7.29 7.80 -10.77
CA ARG A 113 -7.25 9.26 -10.63
C ARG A 113 -8.58 9.89 -10.97
N GLU A 114 -9.22 9.39 -12.03
CA GLU A 114 -10.55 9.82 -12.41
C GLU A 114 -11.56 9.52 -11.30
N ALA A 115 -11.59 8.28 -10.81
CA ALA A 115 -12.57 7.83 -9.83
C ALA A 115 -12.39 8.54 -8.49
N HIS A 116 -11.15 8.65 -8.01
CA HIS A 116 -10.83 9.32 -6.75
C HIS A 116 -11.05 10.83 -6.84
N GLY A 117 -10.65 11.47 -7.95
CA GLY A 117 -10.74 12.92 -8.12
C GLY A 117 -12.17 13.45 -8.25
N HIS A 118 -13.07 12.66 -8.87
CA HIS A 118 -14.45 13.10 -9.13
C HIS A 118 -15.50 12.42 -8.24
N GLY A 119 -15.12 11.42 -7.43
CA GLY A 119 -16.06 10.64 -6.63
C GLY A 119 -16.94 11.49 -5.71
N LEU A 120 -16.35 12.48 -5.03
CA LEU A 120 -17.12 13.38 -4.15
C LEU A 120 -18.03 14.32 -4.94
N ALA A 121 -17.54 14.90 -6.04
CA ALA A 121 -18.35 15.79 -6.88
C ALA A 121 -19.56 15.06 -7.46
N ARG A 122 -19.37 13.82 -7.93
CA ARG A 122 -20.43 12.90 -8.36
C ARG A 122 -21.46 12.63 -7.28
N ALA A 123 -20.99 12.23 -6.10
CA ALA A 123 -21.86 11.92 -4.97
C ALA A 123 -22.71 13.13 -4.54
N LEU A 124 -22.20 14.34 -4.73
CA LEU A 124 -22.88 15.59 -4.44
C LEU A 124 -23.74 16.14 -5.60
N GLY A 125 -23.76 15.47 -6.76
CA GLY A 125 -24.47 15.94 -7.95
C GLY A 125 -23.90 17.24 -8.54
N ARG A 126 -22.59 17.46 -8.38
CA ARG A 126 -21.88 18.69 -8.79
C ARG A 126 -20.97 18.49 -10.01
N GLU A 127 -21.29 17.52 -10.87
CA GLU A 127 -20.60 17.42 -12.15
C GLU A 127 -20.99 18.61 -13.03
N ALA A 128 -19.99 19.33 -13.53
CA ALA A 128 -20.15 20.39 -14.53
C ALA A 128 -20.14 19.78 -15.94
#